data_AF-A0AAZ1Y4Z5-F1
#
_entry.id   AF-A0AAZ1Y4Z5-F1
#
_cell.length_a   1.000
_cell.length_b   1.000
_cell.length_c   1.000
_cell.angle_alpha   90.00
_cell.angle_beta   90.00
_cell.angle_gamma   90.00
#
_symmetry.space_group_name_H-M   'P 1'
#
loop_
_entity.id
_entity.type
_entity.pdbx_description
1 polymer ?
#
loop_
_entity_poly.entity_id
_entity_poly.type
_entity_poly.pdbx_seq_one_letter_code
_entity_poly.pdbx_strand_id
1 'polypeptide(L)'
;MFYQEDLEQCGLDVTEASVYSGVCTEIFKRECVIFQKPVYCFVHLSIQEFLAAVYMFHCFTNRKTEVLKNFFGKKYKESSLDDFLKQVMRKSLQSKNGHLDLFVRFLHGLCLESNQRLLGGLLGQTEISPGTIQRVINNLKEMNSDKISPDRRINIFHCLMEMNDLSLFQEIQEFLKSENRSEKKLSEIHCSALAFMLQMSDEVLDELDLQKYNTSFWGLRRLIPAVRNCRKAQLTKCALSETHCKVVASALKSNPSHLTELDMSLNDLYDSGVKLLCAGLESPNCRLETLRLKGCGLSKIRCDYLAAALKSNRSHLRELDLSFNNNLKDSGVKQLCRFLESPRCELETLRLSFCGLSKFSCDSLAAALRSNPFHLRELDLSGNYSLTDSDVKQLSDLKESPDCRLASLVWSR
;
A
#
# COMPACT_ATOMS: atom_id res chain seq x y z
N MET A 1 -23.76 -2.92 15.49
CA MET A 1 -24.78 -3.74 16.19
C MET A 1 -25.45 -2.86 17.20
N PHE A 2 -26.76 -3.00 17.33
CA PHE A 2 -27.64 -2.21 18.18
C PHE A 2 -28.48 -3.18 19.00
N TYR A 3 -28.62 -2.91 20.29
CA TYR A 3 -29.61 -3.60 21.10
C TYR A 3 -30.99 -2.99 20.88
N GLN A 4 -32.03 -3.67 21.35
CA GLN A 4 -33.39 -3.17 21.24
C GLN A 4 -33.54 -1.80 21.91
N GLU A 5 -32.91 -1.62 23.07
CA GLU A 5 -32.94 -0.39 23.83
C GLU A 5 -32.29 0.79 23.05
N ASP A 6 -31.26 0.50 22.24
CA ASP A 6 -30.62 1.52 21.38
C ASP A 6 -31.58 2.00 20.28
N LEU A 7 -32.35 1.08 19.69
CA LEU A 7 -33.32 1.40 18.64
C LEU A 7 -34.50 2.20 19.20
N GLU A 8 -35.03 1.77 20.35
CA GLU A 8 -36.12 2.46 21.05
C GLU A 8 -35.70 3.88 21.46
N GLN A 9 -34.46 4.07 21.92
CA GLN A 9 -33.93 5.40 22.23
C GLN A 9 -33.85 6.30 20.99
N CYS A 10 -33.66 5.74 19.81
CA CYS A 10 -33.71 6.45 18.54
C CYS A 10 -35.14 6.61 17.98
N GLY A 11 -36.17 6.16 18.71
CA GLY A 11 -37.57 6.24 18.30
C GLY A 11 -37.95 5.22 17.22
N LEU A 12 -37.18 4.14 17.08
CA LEU A 12 -37.49 3.05 16.15
C LEU A 12 -38.23 1.94 16.89
N ASP A 13 -39.47 1.66 16.48
CA ASP A 13 -40.20 0.49 16.96
C ASP A 13 -39.66 -0.77 16.28
N VAL A 14 -39.13 -1.69 17.09
CA VAL A 14 -38.55 -2.96 16.66
C VAL A 14 -39.59 -3.87 15.99
N THR A 15 -40.86 -3.75 16.37
CA THR A 15 -41.96 -4.49 15.74
C THR A 15 -42.30 -3.92 14.36
N GLU A 16 -42.38 -2.59 14.19
CA GLU A 16 -42.53 -1.96 12.87
C GLU A 16 -41.31 -2.17 11.96
N ALA A 17 -40.10 -2.14 12.52
CA ALA A 17 -38.86 -2.47 11.81
C ALA A 17 -38.85 -3.93 11.29
N SER A 18 -39.67 -4.82 11.85
CA SER A 18 -39.89 -6.17 11.30
C SER A 18 -41.06 -6.25 10.31
N VAL A 19 -41.99 -5.30 10.33
CA VAL A 19 -43.28 -5.32 9.60
C VAL A 19 -43.26 -4.49 8.31
N TYR A 20 -42.37 -3.48 8.15
CA TYR A 20 -42.04 -2.85 6.85
C TYR A 20 -41.18 -3.80 5.97
N SER A 21 -41.74 -4.98 5.77
CA SER A 21 -41.17 -6.30 5.45
C SER A 21 -40.85 -6.55 3.97
N GLY A 22 -40.30 -5.52 3.32
CA GLY A 22 -39.47 -5.70 2.12
C GLY A 22 -38.12 -5.03 2.30
N VAL A 23 -38.13 -3.80 2.85
CA VAL A 23 -36.94 -2.97 3.01
C VAL A 23 -36.22 -3.28 4.33
N CYS A 24 -36.91 -3.51 5.45
CA CYS A 24 -36.22 -3.68 6.73
C CYS A 24 -35.64 -5.08 6.98
N THR A 25 -36.14 -6.15 6.34
CA THR A 25 -35.45 -7.46 6.31
C THR A 25 -34.18 -7.45 5.45
N GLU A 26 -34.10 -6.49 4.50
CA GLU A 26 -32.91 -6.20 3.69
C GLU A 26 -32.08 -5.03 4.24
N ILE A 27 -32.50 -4.34 5.29
CA ILE A 27 -31.72 -3.26 5.91
C ILE A 27 -31.22 -3.68 7.28
N PHE A 28 -32.00 -4.35 8.11
CA PHE A 28 -31.60 -4.86 9.42
C PHE A 28 -31.70 -6.38 9.53
N LYS A 29 -30.64 -7.01 10.02
CA LYS A 29 -30.60 -8.42 10.39
C LYS A 29 -30.69 -8.55 11.91
N ARG A 30 -31.59 -9.42 12.38
CA ARG A 30 -31.64 -9.86 13.77
C ARG A 30 -30.70 -11.04 13.94
N GLU A 31 -29.75 -10.92 14.85
CA GLU A 31 -28.87 -12.03 15.26
C GLU A 31 -29.06 -12.34 16.74
N CYS A 32 -28.85 -13.61 17.11
CA CYS A 32 -28.83 -14.04 18.50
C CYS A 32 -27.37 -14.32 18.86
N VAL A 33 -26.77 -13.47 19.69
CA VAL A 33 -25.42 -13.70 20.23
C VAL A 33 -25.52 -14.50 21.54
N ILE A 34 -24.38 -14.96 22.05
CA ILE A 34 -24.24 -15.64 23.36
C ILE A 34 -25.11 -14.89 24.39
N PHE A 35 -25.94 -15.64 25.12
CA PHE A 35 -27.01 -15.19 26.04
C PHE A 35 -28.40 -14.89 25.45
N GLN A 36 -28.70 -15.27 24.20
CA GLN A 36 -30.05 -15.19 23.59
C GLN A 36 -30.66 -13.77 23.50
N LYS A 37 -29.88 -12.71 23.76
CA LYS A 37 -30.35 -11.35 23.55
C LYS A 37 -30.38 -11.04 22.04
N PRO A 38 -31.50 -10.49 21.51
CA PRO A 38 -31.56 -10.08 20.13
C PRO A 38 -30.67 -8.85 19.92
N VAL A 39 -29.83 -8.90 18.89
CA VAL A 39 -29.10 -7.73 18.39
C VAL A 39 -29.52 -7.45 16.95
N TYR A 40 -29.49 -6.18 16.59
CA TYR A 40 -29.86 -5.68 15.28
C TYR A 40 -28.62 -5.09 14.61
N CYS A 41 -28.38 -5.41 13.36
CA CYS A 41 -27.29 -4.82 12.58
C CYS A 41 -27.78 -4.53 11.17
N PHE A 42 -27.14 -3.58 10.48
CA PHE A 42 -27.45 -3.42 9.08
C PHE A 42 -27.05 -4.67 8.30
N VAL A 43 -27.81 -5.09 7.28
CA VAL A 43 -27.45 -6.29 6.50
C VAL A 43 -26.09 -6.13 5.81
N HIS A 44 -25.72 -4.90 5.49
CA HIS A 44 -24.43 -4.57 4.91
C HIS A 44 -23.99 -3.16 5.33
N LEU A 45 -22.67 -2.98 5.50
CA LEU A 45 -22.09 -1.69 5.91
C LEU A 45 -22.38 -0.57 4.90
N SER A 46 -22.50 -0.89 3.61
CA SER A 46 -22.84 0.09 2.58
C SER A 46 -24.20 0.75 2.80
N ILE A 47 -25.19 -0.01 3.26
CA ILE A 47 -26.53 0.50 3.55
C ILE A 47 -26.47 1.43 4.76
N GLN A 48 -25.73 1.02 5.81
CA GLN A 48 -25.50 1.86 6.98
C GLN A 48 -24.86 3.20 6.59
N GLU A 49 -23.79 3.16 5.80
CA GLU A 49 -23.06 4.37 5.39
C GLU A 49 -23.86 5.24 4.40
N PHE A 50 -24.67 4.63 3.53
CA PHE A 50 -25.60 5.34 2.66
C PHE A 50 -26.67 6.10 3.46
N LEU A 51 -27.35 5.43 4.39
CA LEU A 51 -28.37 6.06 5.23
C LEU A 51 -27.78 7.15 6.13
N ALA A 52 -26.56 6.93 6.64
CA ALA A 52 -25.83 7.96 7.36
C ALA A 52 -25.55 9.18 6.47
N ALA A 53 -25.17 8.98 5.19
CA ALA A 53 -24.95 10.06 4.23
C ALA A 53 -26.25 10.84 3.94
N VAL A 54 -27.37 10.14 3.71
CA VAL A 54 -28.70 10.76 3.53
C VAL A 54 -29.08 11.57 4.75
N TYR A 55 -28.93 11.01 5.95
CA TYR A 55 -29.23 11.70 7.20
C TYR A 55 -28.35 12.94 7.39
N MET A 56 -27.05 12.85 7.08
CA MET A 56 -26.14 13.98 7.25
C MET A 56 -26.42 15.10 6.25
N PHE A 57 -26.77 14.75 5.01
CA PHE A 57 -27.22 15.72 4.02
C PHE A 57 -28.52 16.40 4.44
N HIS A 58 -29.49 15.63 4.96
CA HIS A 58 -30.74 16.17 5.52
C HIS A 58 -30.49 17.11 6.71
N CYS A 59 -29.54 16.77 7.58
CA CYS A 59 -29.14 17.62 8.70
C CYS A 59 -28.54 18.94 8.22
N PHE A 60 -27.73 18.90 7.17
CA PHE A 60 -27.16 20.09 6.53
C PHE A 60 -28.26 21.02 5.98
N THR A 61 -29.12 20.51 5.09
CA THR A 61 -30.16 21.31 4.42
C THR A 61 -31.18 21.90 5.40
N ASN A 62 -31.60 21.13 6.41
CA ASN A 62 -32.55 21.57 7.43
C ASN A 62 -31.91 22.29 8.62
N ARG A 63 -30.61 22.63 8.53
CA ARG A 63 -29.87 23.38 9.56
C ARG A 63 -29.95 22.76 10.96
N LYS A 64 -29.87 21.42 11.05
CA LYS A 64 -29.78 20.68 12.32
C LYS A 64 -28.38 20.84 12.93
N THR A 65 -28.05 22.07 13.36
CA THR A 65 -26.68 22.48 13.72
C THR A 65 -26.07 21.70 14.87
N GLU A 66 -26.87 21.18 15.80
CA GLU A 66 -26.37 20.38 16.93
C GLU A 66 -25.77 19.05 16.45
N VAL A 67 -26.45 18.35 15.54
CA VAL A 67 -25.97 17.08 14.95
C VAL A 67 -24.65 17.31 14.20
N LEU A 68 -24.61 18.36 13.38
CA LEU A 68 -23.43 18.73 12.61
C LEU A 68 -22.25 19.11 13.53
N LYS A 69 -22.50 19.93 14.57
CA LYS A 69 -21.48 20.27 15.59
C LYS A 69 -20.98 19.05 16.35
N ASN A 70 -21.82 18.06 16.61
CA ASN A 70 -21.40 16.81 17.25
C ASN A 70 -20.50 15.98 16.32
N PHE A 71 -20.81 15.94 15.02
CA PHE A 71 -20.00 15.23 14.03
C PHE A 71 -18.63 15.89 13.77
N PHE A 72 -18.60 17.21 13.58
CA PHE A 72 -17.37 17.95 13.26
C PHE A 72 -16.59 18.45 14.49
N GLY A 73 -17.25 18.58 15.63
CA GLY A 73 -16.73 19.19 16.85
C GLY A 73 -17.06 20.68 16.98
N LYS A 74 -16.78 21.25 18.15
CA LYS A 74 -17.20 22.61 18.58
C LYS A 74 -16.71 23.78 17.70
N LYS A 75 -15.74 23.57 16.79
CA LYS A 75 -15.17 24.62 15.92
C LYS A 75 -15.92 24.79 14.58
N TYR A 76 -16.98 24.02 14.37
CA TYR A 76 -17.70 24.01 13.12
C TYR A 76 -18.52 25.30 12.91
N LYS A 77 -18.21 26.00 11.81
CA LYS A 77 -18.98 27.13 11.27
C LYS A 77 -19.13 26.88 9.78
N GLU A 78 -20.35 26.56 9.37
CA GLU A 78 -20.65 26.31 7.96
C GLU A 78 -21.36 27.48 7.32
N SER A 79 -21.04 27.73 6.05
CA SER A 79 -21.69 28.75 5.24
C SER A 79 -22.30 28.22 3.94
N SER A 80 -21.76 27.14 3.36
CA SER A 80 -22.19 26.62 2.05
C SER A 80 -22.04 25.10 1.93
N LEU A 81 -22.72 24.51 0.94
CA LEU A 81 -22.66 23.09 0.61
C LEU A 81 -21.23 22.64 0.25
N ASP A 82 -20.49 23.48 -0.47
CA ASP A 82 -19.13 23.14 -0.85
C ASP A 82 -18.16 23.15 0.33
N ASP A 83 -18.36 24.01 1.33
CA ASP A 83 -17.58 23.95 2.57
C ASP A 83 -17.95 22.72 3.40
N PHE A 84 -19.24 22.38 3.51
CA PHE A 84 -19.71 21.16 4.18
C PHE A 84 -19.04 19.90 3.64
N LEU A 85 -19.16 19.67 2.32
CA LEU A 85 -18.59 18.49 1.68
C LEU A 85 -17.06 18.47 1.81
N LYS A 86 -16.41 19.64 1.72
CA LYS A 86 -14.97 19.79 1.95
C LYS A 86 -14.57 19.39 3.37
N GLN A 87 -15.33 19.80 4.38
CA GLN A 87 -15.06 19.43 5.78
C GLN A 87 -15.30 17.94 6.04
N VAL A 88 -16.38 17.37 5.50
CA VAL A 88 -16.67 15.94 5.61
C VAL A 88 -15.53 15.11 5.02
N MET A 89 -15.08 15.46 3.80
CA MET A 89 -13.99 14.76 3.14
C MET A 89 -12.69 14.85 3.95
N ARG A 90 -12.35 16.02 4.51
CA ARG A 90 -11.17 16.18 5.38
C ARG A 90 -11.23 15.27 6.61
N LYS A 91 -12.40 15.17 7.25
CA LYS A 91 -12.60 14.27 8.39
C LYS A 91 -12.42 12.81 7.98
N SER A 92 -12.94 12.42 6.81
CA SER A 92 -12.74 11.07 6.27
C SER A 92 -11.26 10.77 6.00
N LEU A 93 -10.52 11.69 5.39
CA LEU A 93 -9.08 11.50 5.11
C LEU A 93 -8.22 11.38 6.38
N GLN A 94 -8.67 11.92 7.52
CA GLN A 94 -8.02 11.79 8.83
C GLN A 94 -8.37 10.47 9.55
N SER A 95 -9.39 9.74 9.08
CA SER A 95 -9.76 8.44 9.64
C SER A 95 -8.65 7.41 9.40
N LYS A 96 -8.23 6.73 10.47
CA LYS A 96 -7.13 5.74 10.43
C LYS A 96 -7.52 4.45 9.70
N ASN A 97 -8.77 4.02 9.79
CA ASN A 97 -9.26 2.73 9.28
C ASN A 97 -10.23 2.86 8.11
N GLY A 98 -10.58 4.08 7.72
CA GLY A 98 -11.43 4.33 6.56
C GLY A 98 -12.91 4.10 6.70
N HIS A 99 -13.42 3.98 7.92
CA HIS A 99 -14.85 3.84 8.23
C HIS A 99 -15.77 4.99 7.75
N LEU A 100 -15.23 6.01 7.08
CA LEU A 100 -16.00 7.12 6.50
C LEU A 100 -15.87 7.16 4.98
N ASP A 101 -15.19 6.22 4.33
CA ASP A 101 -14.93 6.31 2.90
C ASP A 101 -16.18 6.23 2.07
N LEU A 102 -16.97 5.20 2.30
CA LEU A 102 -18.14 4.94 1.51
C LEU A 102 -19.25 5.94 1.86
N PHE A 103 -19.33 6.36 3.12
CA PHE A 103 -20.15 7.48 3.59
C PHE A 103 -19.88 8.76 2.79
N VAL A 104 -18.62 9.18 2.62
CA VAL A 104 -18.35 10.42 1.88
C VAL A 104 -18.56 10.27 0.37
N ARG A 105 -18.36 9.08 -0.19
CA ARG A 105 -18.71 8.79 -1.60
C ARG A 105 -20.19 9.03 -1.85
N PHE A 106 -21.04 8.40 -1.04
CA PHE A 106 -22.48 8.61 -1.11
C PHE A 106 -22.85 10.08 -0.90
N LEU A 107 -22.26 10.73 0.12
CA LEU A 107 -22.58 12.12 0.42
C LEU A 107 -22.27 13.07 -0.75
N HIS A 108 -21.16 12.86 -1.46
CA HIS A 108 -20.83 13.62 -2.66
C HIS A 108 -21.76 13.24 -3.83
N GLY A 109 -22.06 11.95 -4.05
CA GLY A 109 -23.02 11.54 -5.08
C GLY A 109 -24.42 12.14 -4.86
N LEU A 110 -24.87 12.29 -3.61
CA LEU A 110 -26.16 12.88 -3.27
C LEU A 110 -26.31 14.33 -3.76
N CYS A 111 -25.24 15.08 -4.02
CA CYS A 111 -25.36 16.45 -4.52
C CYS A 111 -25.80 16.54 -6.00
N LEU A 112 -25.75 15.43 -6.74
CA LEU A 112 -26.18 15.39 -8.14
C LEU A 112 -27.69 15.59 -8.27
N GLU A 113 -28.09 16.31 -9.31
CA GLU A 113 -29.50 16.60 -9.61
C GLU A 113 -30.35 15.32 -9.74
N SER A 114 -29.80 14.27 -10.34
CA SER A 114 -30.47 12.97 -10.45
C SER A 114 -30.87 12.38 -9.09
N ASN A 115 -29.98 12.47 -8.10
CA ASN A 115 -30.23 11.98 -6.75
C ASN A 115 -31.13 12.93 -5.96
N GLN A 116 -30.99 14.24 -6.14
CA GLN A 116 -31.88 15.24 -5.55
C GLN A 116 -33.31 15.09 -6.07
N ARG A 117 -33.51 14.75 -7.35
CA ARG A 117 -34.84 14.49 -7.92
C ARG A 117 -35.51 13.27 -7.29
N LEU A 118 -34.76 12.20 -7.03
CA LEU A 118 -35.29 10.96 -6.48
C LEU A 118 -35.51 11.04 -4.96
N LEU A 119 -34.59 11.67 -4.23
CA LEU A 119 -34.54 11.68 -2.77
C LEU A 119 -34.85 13.04 -2.15
N GLY A 120 -35.23 14.05 -2.94
CA GLY A 120 -35.40 15.44 -2.48
C GLY A 120 -36.38 15.61 -1.33
N GLY A 121 -37.42 14.78 -1.26
CA GLY A 121 -38.35 14.75 -0.12
C GLY A 121 -37.67 14.37 1.21
N LEU A 122 -36.63 13.53 1.17
CA LEU A 122 -35.84 13.12 2.33
C LEU A 122 -34.67 14.08 2.59
N LEU A 123 -33.98 14.51 1.54
CA LEU A 123 -32.78 15.35 1.63
C LEU A 123 -33.11 16.80 2.00
N GLY A 124 -34.35 17.25 1.83
CA GLY A 124 -34.75 18.66 1.93
C GLY A 124 -34.57 19.38 0.59
N GLN A 125 -35.46 20.32 0.29
CA GLN A 125 -35.36 21.06 -0.97
C GLN A 125 -34.18 22.04 -0.93
N THR A 126 -33.24 21.88 -1.85
CA THR A 126 -32.15 22.83 -2.05
C THR A 126 -31.83 22.89 -3.54
N GLU A 127 -31.97 24.07 -4.15
CA GLU A 127 -31.49 24.27 -5.52
C GLU A 127 -29.95 24.33 -5.50
N ILE A 128 -29.32 23.27 -6.01
CA ILE A 128 -27.86 23.20 -6.11
C ILE A 128 -27.46 23.67 -7.50
N SER A 129 -26.85 24.85 -7.58
CA SER A 129 -26.41 25.41 -8.86
C SER A 129 -25.21 24.63 -9.44
N PRO A 130 -25.08 24.53 -10.78
CA PRO A 130 -23.90 23.92 -11.41
C PRO A 130 -22.57 24.52 -10.94
N GLY A 131 -22.55 25.84 -10.69
CA GLY A 131 -21.38 26.51 -10.13
C GLY A 131 -21.00 26.03 -8.72
N THR A 132 -21.96 25.57 -7.92
CA THR A 132 -21.69 24.96 -6.60
C THR A 132 -21.08 23.57 -6.76
N ILE A 133 -21.61 22.75 -7.67
CA ILE A 133 -21.03 21.44 -8.00
C ILE A 133 -19.58 21.59 -8.47
N GLN A 134 -19.31 22.56 -9.35
CA GLN A 134 -17.95 22.81 -9.82
C GLN A 134 -17.00 23.22 -8.68
N ARG A 135 -17.45 24.02 -7.71
CA ARG A 135 -16.66 24.35 -6.51
C ARG A 135 -16.36 23.12 -5.67
N VAL A 136 -17.31 22.19 -5.51
CA VAL A 136 -17.08 20.91 -4.81
C VAL A 136 -16.02 20.07 -5.55
N ILE A 137 -16.13 19.93 -6.87
CA ILE A 137 -15.15 19.21 -7.70
C ILE A 137 -13.76 19.83 -7.56
N ASN A 138 -13.66 21.16 -7.66
CA ASN A 138 -12.39 21.86 -7.51
C ASN A 138 -11.82 21.68 -6.09
N ASN A 139 -12.67 21.76 -5.05
CA ASN A 139 -12.27 21.48 -3.68
C ASN A 139 -11.67 20.07 -3.54
N LEU A 140 -12.25 19.04 -4.17
CA LEU A 140 -11.70 17.68 -4.17
C LEU A 140 -10.35 17.60 -4.91
N LYS A 141 -10.24 18.20 -6.10
CA LYS A 141 -9.01 18.20 -6.91
C LYS A 141 -7.85 18.94 -6.21
N GLU A 142 -8.16 19.95 -5.41
CA GLU A 142 -7.19 20.73 -4.63
C GLU A 142 -6.76 20.06 -3.32
N MET A 143 -7.42 18.98 -2.87
CA MET A 143 -7.07 18.29 -1.62
C MET A 143 -5.75 17.53 -1.75
N ASN A 144 -4.65 18.24 -1.50
CA ASN A 144 -3.30 17.68 -1.48
C ASN A 144 -2.68 17.89 -0.09
N SER A 145 -2.56 16.81 0.69
CA SER A 145 -1.81 16.82 1.95
C SER A 145 -0.95 15.57 2.10
N ASP A 146 0.31 15.78 2.47
CA ASP A 146 1.32 14.72 2.62
C ASP A 146 1.06 13.80 3.82
N LYS A 147 0.24 14.24 4.77
CA LYS A 147 -0.08 13.49 6.00
C LYS A 147 -1.09 12.36 5.77
N ILE A 148 -1.74 12.33 4.62
CA ILE A 148 -2.80 11.36 4.32
C ILE A 148 -2.18 10.12 3.69
N SER A 149 -2.46 8.92 4.19
CA SER A 149 -1.89 7.71 3.60
C SER A 149 -2.43 7.46 2.17
N PRO A 150 -1.63 6.87 1.26
CA PRO A 150 -2.06 6.62 -0.13
C PRO A 150 -3.39 5.88 -0.24
N ASP A 151 -3.63 4.87 0.61
CA ASP A 151 -4.88 4.09 0.63
C ASP A 151 -6.12 4.95 0.95
N ARG A 152 -5.97 6.15 1.55
CA ARG A 152 -7.08 7.07 1.82
C ARG A 152 -7.31 8.06 0.68
N ARG A 153 -6.25 8.43 -0.05
CA ARG A 153 -6.32 9.46 -1.12
C ARG A 153 -7.16 8.99 -2.30
N ILE A 154 -7.19 7.69 -2.55
CA ILE A 154 -8.06 7.04 -3.53
C ILE A 154 -9.53 7.45 -3.38
N ASN A 155 -9.94 7.76 -2.15
CA ASN A 155 -11.31 8.11 -1.87
C ASN A 155 -11.71 9.46 -2.50
N ILE A 156 -10.75 10.36 -2.75
CA ILE A 156 -10.99 11.59 -3.52
C ILE A 156 -11.37 11.23 -4.97
N PHE A 157 -10.64 10.30 -5.59
CA PHE A 157 -10.94 9.82 -6.94
C PHE A 157 -12.33 9.17 -6.99
N HIS A 158 -12.67 8.33 -6.01
CA HIS A 158 -14.01 7.75 -5.94
C HIS A 158 -15.11 8.82 -5.79
N CYS A 159 -14.93 9.83 -4.94
CA CYS A 159 -15.90 10.93 -4.84
C CYS A 159 -16.07 11.69 -6.17
N LEU A 160 -14.99 11.91 -6.93
CA LEU A 160 -15.07 12.52 -8.27
C LEU A 160 -15.88 11.65 -9.23
N MET A 161 -15.68 10.33 -9.21
CA MET A 161 -16.45 9.37 -10.01
C MET A 161 -17.94 9.37 -9.62
N GLU A 162 -18.26 9.36 -8.33
CA GLU A 162 -19.66 9.44 -7.83
C GLU A 162 -20.34 10.76 -8.22
N MET A 163 -19.55 11.83 -8.42
CA MET A 163 -20.02 13.12 -8.91
C MET A 163 -20.08 13.20 -10.44
N ASN A 164 -19.91 12.08 -11.16
CA ASN A 164 -19.84 12.01 -12.62
C ASN A 164 -18.73 12.88 -13.26
N ASP A 165 -17.69 13.26 -12.51
CA ASP A 165 -16.50 13.94 -13.06
C ASP A 165 -15.51 12.89 -13.58
N LEU A 166 -15.65 12.54 -14.86
CA LEU A 166 -14.81 11.55 -15.53
C LEU A 166 -13.50 12.12 -16.11
N SER A 167 -13.25 13.42 -15.94
CA SER A 167 -12.13 14.11 -16.60
C SER A 167 -10.79 13.44 -16.26
N LEU A 168 -10.56 13.18 -14.97
CA LEU A 168 -9.31 12.60 -14.51
C LEU A 168 -9.11 11.17 -15.03
N PHE A 169 -10.19 10.39 -15.11
CA PHE A 169 -10.14 9.04 -15.68
C PHE A 169 -9.78 9.08 -17.16
N GLN A 170 -10.40 9.96 -17.93
CA GLN A 170 -10.12 10.16 -19.36
C GLN A 170 -8.68 10.63 -19.59
N GLU A 171 -8.23 11.63 -18.82
CA GLU A 171 -6.86 12.17 -18.87
C GLU A 171 -5.79 11.09 -18.62
N ILE A 172 -6.08 10.13 -17.73
CA ILE A 172 -5.19 9.00 -17.43
C ILE A 172 -5.27 7.92 -18.51
N GLN A 173 -6.45 7.61 -19.04
CA GLN A 173 -6.59 6.70 -20.17
C GLN A 173 -5.84 7.19 -21.41
N GLU A 174 -5.94 8.49 -21.71
CA GLU A 174 -5.15 9.12 -22.77
C GLU A 174 -3.65 9.06 -22.49
N PHE A 175 -3.25 9.32 -21.24
CA PHE A 175 -1.85 9.18 -20.83
C PHE A 175 -1.34 7.75 -21.02
N LEU A 176 -2.13 6.74 -20.66
CA LEU A 176 -1.79 5.33 -20.86
C LEU A 176 -1.74 4.95 -22.35
N LYS A 177 -2.47 5.62 -23.23
CA LYS A 177 -2.39 5.35 -24.68
C LYS A 177 -1.28 6.12 -25.39
N SER A 178 -0.75 7.17 -24.76
CA SER A 178 0.28 8.02 -25.34
C SER A 178 1.63 7.30 -25.42
N GLU A 179 2.35 7.53 -26.53
CA GLU A 179 3.75 7.09 -26.70
C GLU A 179 4.72 7.97 -25.90
N ASN A 180 4.38 9.24 -25.62
CA ASN A 180 5.26 10.23 -24.97
C ASN A 180 5.02 10.35 -23.46
N ARG A 181 4.80 9.23 -22.76
CA ARG A 181 4.43 9.23 -21.33
C ARG A 181 5.44 9.95 -20.42
N SER A 182 6.73 9.88 -20.75
CA SER A 182 7.80 10.52 -19.97
C SER A 182 7.79 12.05 -20.06
N GLU A 183 7.16 12.64 -21.07
CA GLU A 183 7.13 14.10 -21.26
C GLU A 183 5.97 14.74 -20.50
N LYS A 184 4.82 14.06 -20.39
CA LYS A 184 3.63 14.58 -19.72
C LYS A 184 3.83 14.56 -18.21
N LYS A 185 3.88 15.75 -17.60
CA LYS A 185 3.97 15.89 -16.14
C LYS A 185 2.65 15.50 -15.48
N LEU A 186 2.66 14.44 -14.68
CA LEU A 186 1.51 14.02 -13.89
C LEU A 186 1.42 14.81 -12.59
N SER A 187 0.23 15.30 -12.28
CA SER A 187 -0.03 15.84 -10.95
C SER A 187 -0.21 14.72 -9.92
N GLU A 188 -0.26 15.10 -8.65
CA GLU A 188 -0.40 14.15 -7.55
C GLU A 188 -1.74 13.37 -7.58
N ILE A 189 -2.83 14.01 -8.00
CA ILE A 189 -4.12 13.33 -8.13
C ILE A 189 -4.12 12.36 -9.31
N HIS A 190 -3.45 12.71 -10.42
CA HIS A 190 -3.21 11.78 -11.53
C HIS A 190 -2.47 10.53 -11.07
N CYS A 191 -1.41 10.69 -10.27
CA CYS A 191 -0.65 9.55 -9.75
C CYS A 191 -1.51 8.64 -8.86
N SER A 192 -2.38 9.22 -8.03
CA SER A 192 -3.26 8.44 -7.14
C SER A 192 -4.28 7.64 -7.94
N ALA A 193 -4.91 8.28 -8.93
CA ALA A 193 -5.90 7.64 -9.78
C ALA A 193 -5.26 6.60 -10.73
N LEU A 194 -4.07 6.88 -11.26
CA LEU A 194 -3.31 5.92 -12.06
C LEU A 194 -2.93 4.68 -11.24
N ALA A 195 -2.46 4.87 -10.00
CA ALA A 195 -2.14 3.75 -9.11
C ALA A 195 -3.34 2.85 -8.85
N PHE A 196 -4.52 3.45 -8.66
CA PHE A 196 -5.78 2.73 -8.49
C PHE A 196 -6.15 1.95 -9.75
N MET A 197 -6.13 2.61 -10.92
CA MET A 197 -6.48 1.97 -12.18
C MET A 197 -5.55 0.79 -12.49
N LEU A 198 -4.24 0.93 -12.27
CA LEU A 198 -3.28 -0.16 -12.40
C LEU A 198 -3.54 -1.28 -11.40
N GLN A 199 -3.87 -0.95 -10.16
CA GLN A 199 -4.18 -1.92 -9.11
C GLN A 199 -5.45 -2.73 -9.39
N MET A 200 -6.48 -2.11 -9.98
CA MET A 200 -7.77 -2.74 -10.28
C MET A 200 -7.85 -3.36 -11.67
N SER A 201 -6.78 -3.25 -12.46
CA SER A 201 -6.71 -3.83 -13.79
C SER A 201 -6.73 -5.36 -13.71
N ASP A 202 -7.55 -6.01 -14.55
CA ASP A 202 -7.49 -7.47 -14.72
C ASP A 202 -6.15 -7.93 -15.31
N GLU A 203 -5.52 -7.05 -16.09
CA GLU A 203 -4.18 -7.28 -16.63
C GLU A 203 -3.11 -6.90 -15.59
N VAL A 204 -2.23 -7.85 -15.28
CA VAL A 204 -1.07 -7.66 -14.41
C VAL A 204 0.00 -6.89 -15.16
N LEU A 205 0.45 -5.76 -14.60
CA LEU A 205 1.50 -4.95 -15.19
C LEU A 205 2.85 -5.68 -15.18
N ASP A 206 3.53 -5.78 -16.33
CA ASP A 206 4.83 -6.46 -16.38
C ASP A 206 5.89 -5.72 -15.56
N GLU A 207 5.94 -4.40 -15.65
CA GLU A 207 6.91 -3.58 -14.93
C GLU A 207 6.31 -2.25 -14.46
N LEU A 208 6.43 -1.98 -13.16
CA LEU A 208 6.21 -0.69 -12.54
C LEU A 208 7.56 -0.02 -12.24
N ASP A 209 8.05 0.78 -13.18
CA ASP A 209 9.23 1.63 -12.96
C ASP A 209 8.79 3.06 -12.65
N LEU A 210 8.96 3.47 -11.40
CA LEU A 210 8.56 4.79 -10.95
C LEU A 210 9.38 5.92 -11.58
N GLN A 211 10.63 5.66 -11.98
CA GLN A 211 11.49 6.68 -12.59
C GLN A 211 11.06 7.05 -14.02
N LYS A 212 10.20 6.23 -14.66
CA LYS A 212 9.60 6.55 -15.97
C LYS A 212 8.49 7.60 -15.91
N TYR A 213 7.98 7.93 -14.72
CA TYR A 213 6.87 8.88 -14.56
C TYR A 213 7.39 10.28 -14.21
N ASN A 214 7.11 11.25 -15.07
CA ASN A 214 7.42 12.65 -14.81
C ASN A 214 6.43 13.24 -13.79
N THR A 215 6.78 13.23 -12.51
CA THR A 215 5.95 13.80 -11.44
C THR A 215 6.78 14.26 -10.25
N SER A 216 6.15 14.88 -9.26
CA SER A 216 6.82 15.24 -8.01
C SER A 216 7.21 13.99 -7.23
N PHE A 217 8.15 14.14 -6.30
CA PHE A 217 8.50 13.09 -5.35
C PHE A 217 7.26 12.52 -4.60
N TRP A 218 6.29 13.37 -4.31
CA TRP A 218 5.01 12.99 -3.71
C TRP A 218 4.06 12.28 -4.68
N GLY A 219 4.15 12.57 -5.98
CA GLY A 219 3.48 11.84 -7.04
C GLY A 219 4.03 10.41 -7.18
N LEU A 220 5.35 10.24 -7.18
CA LEU A 220 5.99 8.91 -7.23
C LEU A 220 5.51 8.02 -6.09
N ARG A 221 5.51 8.55 -4.86
CA ARG A 221 5.01 7.82 -3.69
C ARG A 221 3.55 7.39 -3.81
N ARG A 222 2.72 8.14 -4.53
CA ARG A 222 1.30 7.80 -4.78
C ARG A 222 1.10 6.70 -5.80
N LEU A 223 2.11 6.39 -6.62
CA LEU A 223 2.07 5.27 -7.57
C LEU A 223 2.37 3.92 -6.91
N ILE A 224 2.99 3.91 -5.73
CA ILE A 224 3.41 2.69 -5.03
C ILE A 224 2.29 1.65 -4.83
N PRO A 225 1.02 1.99 -4.55
CA PRO A 225 -0.06 0.99 -4.45
C PRO A 225 -0.23 0.09 -5.68
N ALA A 226 0.20 0.53 -6.86
CA ALA A 226 0.19 -0.28 -8.09
C ALA A 226 1.12 -1.51 -7.99
N VAL A 227 2.06 -1.55 -7.04
CA VAL A 227 2.92 -2.72 -6.78
C VAL A 227 2.14 -3.99 -6.45
N ARG A 228 0.88 -3.86 -6.02
CA ARG A 228 -0.01 -5.00 -5.75
C ARG A 228 -0.45 -5.73 -7.02
N ASN A 229 -0.29 -5.12 -8.20
CA ASN A 229 -0.70 -5.70 -9.48
C ASN A 229 0.41 -5.60 -10.54
N CYS A 230 1.66 -5.89 -10.17
CA CYS A 230 2.75 -5.96 -11.13
C CYS A 230 3.69 -7.15 -10.89
N ARG A 231 4.45 -7.53 -11.92
CA ARG A 231 5.48 -8.58 -11.83
C ARG A 231 6.82 -8.04 -11.36
N LYS A 232 7.22 -6.87 -11.89
CA LYS A 232 8.45 -6.18 -11.51
C LYS A 232 8.14 -4.80 -10.95
N ALA A 233 8.79 -4.42 -9.86
CA ALA A 233 8.67 -3.09 -9.28
C ALA A 233 10.03 -2.45 -9.05
N GLN A 234 10.28 -1.31 -9.71
CA GLN A 234 11.45 -0.47 -9.49
C GLN A 234 11.05 0.76 -8.67
N LEU A 235 11.35 0.70 -7.37
CA LEU A 235 11.06 1.72 -6.36
C LEU A 235 12.34 2.44 -5.91
N THR A 236 13.36 2.46 -6.76
CA THR A 236 14.68 3.03 -6.47
C THR A 236 14.58 4.53 -6.20
N LYS A 237 15.22 5.02 -5.13
CA LYS A 237 15.29 6.46 -4.78
C LYS A 237 13.91 7.16 -4.65
N CYS A 238 12.88 6.43 -4.21
CA CYS A 238 11.53 6.96 -3.97
C CYS A 238 11.31 7.50 -2.53
N ALA A 239 12.40 7.61 -1.76
CA ALA A 239 12.48 7.82 -0.31
C ALA A 239 11.27 7.21 0.41
N LEU A 240 11.20 5.89 0.41
CA LEU A 240 10.09 5.14 0.98
C LEU A 240 9.93 5.45 2.48
N SER A 241 8.69 5.52 2.94
CA SER A 241 8.37 5.61 4.37
C SER A 241 7.85 4.27 4.88
N GLU A 242 7.65 4.15 6.19
CA GLU A 242 7.09 2.94 6.81
C GLU A 242 5.74 2.52 6.19
N THR A 243 4.85 3.47 5.89
CA THR A 243 3.56 3.18 5.26
C THR A 243 3.74 2.59 3.86
N HIS A 244 4.74 3.04 3.11
CA HIS A 244 5.03 2.51 1.79
C HIS A 244 5.62 1.09 1.88
N CYS A 245 6.47 0.83 2.87
CA CYS A 245 6.96 -0.54 3.16
C CYS A 245 5.81 -1.48 3.52
N LYS A 246 4.80 -0.99 4.26
CA LYS A 246 3.58 -1.77 4.56
C LYS A 246 2.79 -2.13 3.29
N VAL A 247 2.71 -1.21 2.31
CA VAL A 247 2.03 -1.46 1.03
C VAL A 247 2.77 -2.55 0.24
N VAL A 248 4.11 -2.45 0.13
CA VAL A 248 4.96 -3.46 -0.53
C VAL A 248 4.83 -4.82 0.18
N ALA A 249 4.91 -4.85 1.50
CA ALA A 249 4.71 -6.07 2.28
C ALA A 249 3.34 -6.70 2.07
N SER A 250 2.30 -5.88 1.89
CA SER A 250 0.94 -6.35 1.56
C SER A 250 0.89 -6.98 0.17
N ALA A 251 1.60 -6.43 -0.82
CA ALA A 251 1.71 -7.01 -2.16
C ALA A 251 2.45 -8.36 -2.16
N LEU A 252 3.48 -8.52 -1.33
CA LEU A 252 4.15 -9.82 -1.14
C LEU A 252 3.25 -10.86 -0.44
N LYS A 253 2.29 -10.39 0.36
CA LYS A 253 1.32 -11.24 1.09
C LYS A 253 0.11 -11.64 0.27
N SER A 254 -0.20 -10.93 -0.81
CA SER A 254 -1.43 -11.13 -1.58
C SER A 254 -1.52 -12.53 -2.15
N ASN A 255 -2.76 -13.00 -2.38
CA ASN A 255 -3.01 -14.29 -3.00
C ASN A 255 -3.90 -14.11 -4.24
N PRO A 256 -3.35 -14.27 -5.46
CA PRO A 256 -1.93 -14.52 -5.76
C PRO A 256 -1.04 -13.29 -5.47
N SER A 257 0.25 -13.52 -5.22
CA SER A 257 1.27 -12.48 -5.33
C SER A 257 1.88 -12.57 -6.73
N HIS A 258 1.76 -11.48 -7.50
CA HIS A 258 2.30 -11.40 -8.85
C HIS A 258 3.77 -10.95 -8.88
N LEU A 259 4.25 -10.33 -7.79
CA LEU A 259 5.54 -9.68 -7.72
C LEU A 259 6.67 -10.71 -7.65
N THR A 260 7.47 -10.79 -8.70
CA THR A 260 8.64 -11.66 -8.83
C THR A 260 9.95 -10.88 -8.70
N GLU A 261 9.97 -9.58 -9.04
CA GLU A 261 11.16 -8.73 -8.89
C GLU A 261 10.85 -7.43 -8.15
N LEU A 262 11.67 -7.10 -7.16
CA LEU A 262 11.53 -5.90 -6.35
C LEU A 262 12.88 -5.22 -6.15
N ASP A 263 12.98 -4.00 -6.67
CA ASP A 263 14.10 -3.09 -6.40
C ASP A 263 13.63 -1.95 -5.49
N MET A 264 14.17 -1.87 -4.27
CA MET A 264 13.94 -0.76 -3.34
C MET A 264 15.25 0.00 -3.06
N SER A 265 16.23 -0.09 -3.95
CA SER A 265 17.57 0.46 -3.76
C SER A 265 17.57 1.98 -3.54
N LEU A 266 18.59 2.49 -2.86
CA LEU A 266 18.80 3.91 -2.58
C LEU A 266 17.63 4.55 -1.82
N ASN A 267 16.96 3.76 -0.98
CA ASN A 267 15.99 4.23 0.01
C ASN A 267 16.52 3.93 1.40
N ASP A 268 16.57 4.92 2.30
CA ASP A 268 16.96 4.67 3.68
C ASP A 268 15.84 3.91 4.43
N LEU A 269 16.00 2.59 4.56
CA LEU A 269 15.00 1.73 5.17
C LEU A 269 15.30 1.59 6.67
N TYR A 270 14.62 2.36 7.51
CA TYR A 270 14.66 2.19 8.97
C TYR A 270 14.24 0.77 9.41
N ASP A 271 14.56 0.42 10.66
CA ASP A 271 14.28 -0.90 11.23
C ASP A 271 12.80 -1.30 11.10
N SER A 272 11.85 -0.36 11.26
CA SER A 272 10.42 -0.65 11.07
C SER A 272 10.07 -1.00 9.63
N GLY A 273 10.66 -0.29 8.65
CA GLY A 273 10.48 -0.57 7.23
C GLY A 273 11.01 -1.94 6.83
N VAL A 274 12.20 -2.31 7.29
CA VAL A 274 12.79 -3.64 7.03
C VAL A 274 11.97 -4.75 7.68
N LYS A 275 11.49 -4.56 8.92
CA LYS A 275 10.61 -5.54 9.59
C LYS A 275 9.31 -5.77 8.80
N LEU A 276 8.70 -4.71 8.28
CA LEU A 276 7.49 -4.83 7.45
C LEU A 276 7.78 -5.61 6.18
N LEU A 277 8.87 -5.29 5.48
CA LEU A 277 9.30 -6.02 4.28
C LEU A 277 9.54 -7.50 4.59
N CYS A 278 10.26 -7.80 5.68
CA CYS A 278 10.53 -9.16 6.15
C CYS A 278 9.23 -9.93 6.41
N ALA A 279 8.25 -9.32 7.08
CA ALA A 279 6.95 -9.95 7.28
C ALA A 279 6.23 -10.27 5.96
N GLY A 280 6.50 -9.52 4.89
CA GLY A 280 6.03 -9.83 3.53
C GLY A 280 6.75 -11.03 2.91
N LEU A 281 8.09 -11.06 3.03
CA LEU A 281 8.94 -12.17 2.56
C LEU A 281 8.65 -13.50 3.29
N GLU A 282 8.29 -13.43 4.56
CA GLU A 282 7.84 -14.56 5.38
C GLU A 282 6.46 -15.08 4.98
N SER A 283 5.74 -14.43 4.06
CA SER A 283 4.45 -14.94 3.61
C SER A 283 4.61 -16.23 2.80
N PRO A 284 3.79 -17.27 3.02
CA PRO A 284 3.77 -18.44 2.14
C PRO A 284 3.29 -18.11 0.72
N ASN A 285 2.64 -16.96 0.52
CA ASN A 285 2.19 -16.50 -0.80
C ASN A 285 3.28 -15.70 -1.55
N CYS A 286 4.40 -15.38 -0.90
CA CYS A 286 5.47 -14.59 -1.51
C CYS A 286 6.11 -15.39 -2.65
N ARG A 287 6.14 -14.82 -3.86
CA ARG A 287 6.75 -15.43 -5.06
C ARG A 287 7.97 -14.67 -5.56
N LEU A 288 8.58 -13.86 -4.69
CA LEU A 288 9.68 -12.99 -5.06
C LEU A 288 10.93 -13.81 -5.40
N GLU A 289 11.44 -13.63 -6.60
CA GLU A 289 12.64 -14.27 -7.14
C GLU A 289 13.86 -13.36 -7.06
N THR A 290 13.66 -12.03 -7.18
CA THR A 290 14.73 -11.04 -7.14
C THR A 290 14.43 -9.92 -6.15
N LEU A 291 15.38 -9.67 -5.25
CA LEU A 291 15.31 -8.59 -4.27
C LEU A 291 16.59 -7.74 -4.31
N ARG A 292 16.44 -6.44 -4.60
CA ARG A 292 17.54 -5.47 -4.60
C ARG A 292 17.30 -4.42 -3.52
N LEU A 293 18.22 -4.36 -2.56
CA LEU A 293 18.24 -3.42 -1.44
C LEU A 293 19.58 -2.66 -1.41
N LYS A 294 20.09 -2.29 -2.59
CA LYS A 294 21.39 -1.63 -2.72
C LYS A 294 21.35 -0.26 -2.06
N GLY A 295 22.30 0.03 -1.17
CA GLY A 295 22.39 1.32 -0.49
C GLY A 295 21.16 1.67 0.35
N CYS A 296 20.50 0.68 0.95
CA CYS A 296 19.35 0.88 1.84
C CYS A 296 19.72 1.13 3.31
N GLY A 297 21.01 1.31 3.58
CA GLY A 297 21.56 1.56 4.91
C GLY A 297 21.62 0.33 5.82
N LEU A 298 21.49 -0.89 5.30
CA LEU A 298 21.37 -2.13 6.08
C LEU A 298 22.51 -2.28 7.11
N SER A 299 22.13 -2.51 8.37
CA SER A 299 23.02 -2.81 9.49
C SER A 299 22.98 -4.30 9.83
N LYS A 300 23.83 -4.74 10.78
CA LYS A 300 23.77 -6.09 11.36
C LYS A 300 22.36 -6.52 11.77
N ILE A 301 21.64 -5.66 12.50
CA ILE A 301 20.30 -5.96 13.03
C ILE A 301 19.30 -6.17 11.88
N ARG A 302 19.34 -5.30 10.86
CA ARG A 302 18.48 -5.43 9.68
C ARG A 302 18.81 -6.67 8.85
N CYS A 303 20.09 -7.06 8.76
CA CYS A 303 20.49 -8.30 8.12
C CYS A 303 20.04 -9.55 8.88
N ASP A 304 19.96 -9.49 10.21
CA ASP A 304 19.40 -10.57 11.03
C ASP A 304 17.91 -10.79 10.74
N TYR A 305 17.12 -9.70 10.68
CA TYR A 305 15.72 -9.79 10.26
C TYR A 305 15.57 -10.38 8.86
N LEU A 306 16.36 -9.90 7.90
CA LEU A 306 16.30 -10.38 6.52
C LEU A 306 16.69 -11.86 6.41
N ALA A 307 17.78 -12.28 7.07
CA ALA A 307 18.22 -13.67 7.07
C ALA A 307 17.19 -14.60 7.73
N ALA A 308 16.57 -14.17 8.83
CA ALA A 308 15.49 -14.91 9.49
C ALA A 308 14.27 -15.07 8.57
N ALA A 309 13.85 -13.99 7.91
CA ALA A 309 12.72 -14.00 7.00
C ALA A 309 12.94 -14.96 5.81
N LEU A 310 14.09 -14.87 5.16
CA LEU A 310 14.45 -15.73 4.02
C LEU A 310 14.61 -17.21 4.40
N LYS A 311 14.95 -17.49 5.66
CA LYS A 311 15.06 -18.86 6.20
C LYS A 311 13.72 -19.47 6.62
N SER A 312 12.75 -18.63 7.03
CA SER A 312 11.50 -19.06 7.67
C SER A 312 10.62 -19.94 6.78
N ASN A 313 10.56 -19.63 5.48
CA ASN A 313 9.76 -20.32 4.48
C ASN A 313 10.62 -20.74 3.30
N ARG A 314 10.07 -21.60 2.43
CA ARG A 314 10.74 -21.97 1.18
C ARG A 314 10.75 -20.74 0.28
N SER A 315 11.78 -19.92 0.44
CA SER A 315 11.97 -18.71 -0.34
C SER A 315 12.14 -19.09 -1.81
N HIS A 316 11.41 -18.41 -2.68
CA HIS A 316 11.60 -18.50 -4.13
C HIS A 316 12.76 -17.61 -4.63
N LEU A 317 13.45 -16.92 -3.70
CA LEU A 317 14.46 -15.94 -4.03
C LEU A 317 15.70 -16.60 -4.66
N ARG A 318 16.02 -16.16 -5.89
CA ARG A 318 17.17 -16.57 -6.69
C ARG A 318 18.25 -15.50 -6.73
N GLU A 319 17.90 -14.22 -6.67
CA GLU A 319 18.84 -13.10 -6.68
C GLU A 319 18.63 -12.18 -5.48
N LEU A 320 19.73 -11.90 -4.77
CA LEU A 320 19.78 -10.95 -3.67
C LEU A 320 20.94 -9.97 -3.87
N ASP A 321 20.61 -8.69 -4.06
CA ASP A 321 21.60 -7.61 -4.14
C ASP A 321 21.51 -6.70 -2.91
N LEU A 322 22.55 -6.75 -2.09
CA LEU A 322 22.71 -5.91 -0.89
C LEU A 322 23.91 -4.96 -1.01
N SER A 323 24.36 -4.68 -2.23
CA SER A 323 25.55 -3.86 -2.48
C SER A 323 25.40 -2.44 -1.90
N PHE A 324 26.51 -1.73 -1.70
CA PHE A 324 26.57 -0.36 -1.18
C PHE A 324 25.97 -0.18 0.23
N ASN A 325 25.83 -1.26 1.01
CA ASN A 325 25.42 -1.20 2.41
C ASN A 325 26.65 -1.25 3.34
N ASN A 326 27.37 -0.13 3.47
CA ASN A 326 28.61 -0.03 4.25
C ASN A 326 28.48 -0.35 5.76
N ASN A 327 27.25 -0.36 6.29
CA ASN A 327 26.96 -0.72 7.68
C ASN A 327 26.71 -2.22 7.89
N LEU A 328 26.68 -3.01 6.80
CA LEU A 328 26.50 -4.46 6.82
C LEU A 328 27.73 -5.13 7.43
N LYS A 329 28.91 -4.88 6.86
CA LYS A 329 30.24 -5.37 7.31
C LYS A 329 30.26 -6.90 7.55
N ASP A 330 31.31 -7.41 8.18
CA ASP A 330 31.42 -8.84 8.46
C ASP A 330 30.28 -9.39 9.33
N SER A 331 29.76 -8.57 10.26
CA SER A 331 28.71 -8.99 11.17
C SER A 331 27.36 -9.24 10.48
N GLY A 332 27.05 -8.50 9.42
CA GLY A 332 25.86 -8.69 8.60
C GLY A 332 25.99 -9.90 7.69
N VAL A 333 27.16 -10.08 7.04
CA VAL A 333 27.46 -11.28 6.23
C VAL A 333 27.32 -12.55 7.07
N LYS A 334 27.82 -12.54 8.31
CA LYS A 334 27.66 -13.67 9.24
C LYS A 334 26.19 -14.03 9.50
N GLN A 335 25.26 -13.07 9.50
CA GLN A 335 23.83 -13.37 9.62
C GLN A 335 23.28 -14.01 8.35
N LEU A 336 23.65 -13.45 7.19
CA LEU A 336 23.24 -13.98 5.88
C LEU A 336 23.75 -15.41 5.65
N CYS A 337 24.95 -15.75 6.15
CA CYS A 337 25.50 -17.10 6.07
C CYS A 337 24.57 -18.14 6.71
N ARG A 338 23.84 -17.80 7.79
CA ARG A 338 22.86 -18.70 8.42
C ARG A 338 21.68 -19.06 7.52
N PHE A 339 21.38 -18.20 6.53
CA PHE A 339 20.41 -18.45 5.47
C PHE A 339 21.04 -19.29 4.36
N LEU A 340 22.25 -18.97 3.90
CA LEU A 340 22.97 -19.75 2.87
C LEU A 340 23.20 -21.23 3.31
N GLU A 341 23.52 -21.45 4.58
CA GLU A 341 23.65 -22.77 5.20
C GLU A 341 22.33 -23.57 5.24
N SER A 342 21.18 -22.93 5.01
CA SER A 342 19.89 -23.61 5.05
C SER A 342 19.75 -24.56 3.86
N PRO A 343 19.39 -25.85 4.05
CA PRO A 343 19.21 -26.80 2.96
C PRO A 343 18.04 -26.43 2.03
N ARG A 344 17.21 -25.45 2.43
CA ARG A 344 16.09 -24.91 1.62
C ARG A 344 16.47 -23.63 0.88
N CYS A 345 17.72 -23.18 0.96
CA CYS A 345 18.19 -22.01 0.23
C CYS A 345 18.29 -22.34 -1.26
N GLU A 346 17.59 -21.56 -2.08
CA GLU A 346 17.61 -21.68 -3.54
C GLU A 346 18.32 -20.47 -4.20
N LEU A 347 19.00 -19.65 -3.40
CA LEU A 347 19.67 -18.44 -3.87
C LEU A 347 20.82 -18.77 -4.82
N GLU A 348 20.77 -18.23 -6.03
CA GLU A 348 21.76 -18.45 -7.10
C GLU A 348 22.75 -17.29 -7.20
N THR A 349 22.31 -16.07 -6.95
CA THR A 349 23.12 -14.86 -7.09
C THR A 349 23.09 -14.04 -5.81
N LEU A 350 24.28 -13.75 -5.26
CA LEU A 350 24.46 -12.87 -4.11
C LEU A 350 25.44 -11.75 -4.45
N ARG A 351 24.99 -10.50 -4.33
CA ARG A 351 25.83 -9.31 -4.52
C ARG A 351 26.01 -8.56 -3.21
N LEU A 352 27.27 -8.38 -2.82
CA LEU A 352 27.74 -7.71 -1.60
C LEU A 352 28.86 -6.70 -1.94
N SER A 353 28.74 -6.07 -3.11
CA SER A 353 29.71 -5.09 -3.59
C SER A 353 29.67 -3.85 -2.68
N PHE A 354 30.82 -3.25 -2.34
CA PHE A 354 30.88 -2.08 -1.45
C PHE A 354 30.11 -2.26 -0.12
N CYS A 355 30.37 -3.34 0.63
CA CYS A 355 29.71 -3.63 1.91
C CYS A 355 30.66 -3.49 3.13
N GLY A 356 31.90 -3.09 2.91
CA GLY A 356 32.93 -2.97 3.95
C GLY A 356 33.36 -4.34 4.48
N LEU A 357 33.51 -5.31 3.58
CA LEU A 357 33.86 -6.68 3.93
C LEU A 357 35.37 -6.84 4.15
N SER A 358 35.73 -7.74 5.06
CA SER A 358 37.10 -8.18 5.30
C SER A 358 37.26 -9.68 5.09
N LYS A 359 38.45 -10.22 5.38
CA LYS A 359 38.73 -11.66 5.41
C LYS A 359 37.67 -12.46 6.18
N PHE A 360 37.16 -11.92 7.30
CA PHE A 360 36.16 -12.62 8.11
C PHE A 360 34.85 -12.91 7.36
N SER A 361 34.46 -12.02 6.44
CA SER A 361 33.33 -12.27 5.54
C SER A 361 33.63 -13.41 4.57
N CYS A 362 34.83 -13.43 3.99
CA CYS A 362 35.24 -14.47 3.05
C CYS A 362 35.29 -15.85 3.74
N ASP A 363 35.85 -15.91 4.95
CA ASP A 363 35.88 -17.14 5.77
C ASP A 363 34.46 -17.63 6.09
N SER A 364 33.55 -16.71 6.46
CA SER A 364 32.16 -17.06 6.77
C SER A 364 31.39 -17.55 5.54
N LEU A 365 31.55 -16.89 4.39
CA LEU A 365 30.94 -17.29 3.12
C LEU A 365 31.47 -18.65 2.66
N ALA A 366 32.79 -18.88 2.76
CA ALA A 366 33.40 -20.15 2.40
C ALA A 366 32.90 -21.29 3.30
N ALA A 367 32.73 -21.05 4.61
CA ALA A 367 32.13 -22.01 5.53
C ALA A 367 30.67 -22.33 5.16
N ALA A 368 29.87 -21.30 4.85
CA ALA A 368 28.48 -21.47 4.45
C ALA A 368 28.34 -22.29 3.16
N LEU A 369 29.16 -21.98 2.14
CA LEU A 369 29.16 -22.71 0.87
C LEU A 369 29.67 -24.14 1.00
N ARG A 370 30.59 -24.44 1.93
CA ARG A 370 30.97 -25.83 2.25
C ARG A 370 29.82 -26.60 2.89
N SER A 371 29.01 -25.94 3.72
CA SER A 371 27.85 -26.55 4.39
C SER A 371 26.70 -26.84 3.40
N ASN A 372 26.50 -25.95 2.42
CA ASN A 372 25.46 -26.10 1.41
C ASN A 372 25.99 -25.67 0.02
N PRO A 373 26.64 -26.57 -0.73
CA PRO A 373 27.41 -26.17 -1.92
C PRO A 373 26.60 -26.09 -3.22
N PHE A 374 25.30 -26.43 -3.20
CA PHE A 374 24.54 -26.74 -4.43
C PHE A 374 23.63 -25.61 -4.94
N HIS A 375 23.61 -24.45 -4.28
CA HIS A 375 22.68 -23.36 -4.63
C HIS A 375 23.37 -22.19 -5.33
N LEU A 376 24.40 -21.60 -4.72
CA LEU A 376 24.98 -20.34 -5.19
C LEU A 376 25.84 -20.55 -6.44
N ARG A 377 25.59 -19.74 -7.47
CA ARG A 377 26.29 -19.74 -8.76
C ARG A 377 27.13 -18.49 -8.96
N GLU A 378 26.64 -17.33 -8.50
CA GLU A 378 27.32 -16.05 -8.65
C GLU A 378 27.49 -15.37 -7.30
N LEU A 379 28.73 -14.97 -7.01
CA LEU A 379 29.07 -14.18 -5.84
C LEU A 379 29.88 -12.94 -6.25
N ASP A 380 29.34 -11.77 -5.96
CA ASP A 380 29.98 -10.49 -6.24
C ASP A 380 30.36 -9.76 -4.93
N LEU A 381 31.66 -9.65 -4.70
CA LEU A 381 32.30 -8.99 -3.57
C LEU A 381 33.12 -7.76 -4.02
N SER A 382 32.90 -7.26 -5.24
CA SER A 382 33.67 -6.13 -5.80
C SER A 382 33.63 -4.86 -4.93
N GLY A 383 34.62 -3.99 -5.06
CA GLY A 383 34.65 -2.71 -4.33
C GLY A 383 34.79 -2.84 -2.81
N ASN A 384 35.07 -4.02 -2.28
CA ASN A 384 35.46 -4.22 -0.88
C ASN A 384 36.98 -4.06 -0.74
N TYR A 385 37.43 -2.81 -0.64
CA TYR A 385 38.83 -2.40 -0.74
C TYR A 385 39.80 -3.05 0.27
N SER A 386 39.28 -3.57 1.39
CA SER A 386 40.08 -4.27 2.40
C SER A 386 40.44 -5.71 2.00
N LEU A 387 39.84 -6.26 0.95
CA LEU A 387 40.13 -7.61 0.49
C LEU A 387 41.44 -7.67 -0.34
N THR A 388 42.19 -8.73 -0.10
CA THR A 388 43.37 -9.14 -0.86
C THR A 388 43.13 -10.50 -1.53
N ASP A 389 43.98 -10.87 -2.50
CA ASP A 389 43.93 -12.20 -3.13
C ASP A 389 43.98 -13.34 -2.10
N SER A 390 44.72 -13.13 -1.00
CA SER A 390 44.88 -14.13 0.06
C SER A 390 43.61 -14.34 0.89
N ASP A 391 42.76 -13.32 1.00
CA ASP A 391 41.53 -13.37 1.79
C ASP A 391 40.42 -14.13 1.06
N VAL A 392 40.37 -14.00 -0.28
CA VAL A 392 39.38 -14.66 -1.13
C VAL A 392 39.79 -16.06 -1.59
N LYS A 393 40.99 -16.51 -1.21
CA LYS A 393 41.57 -17.78 -1.67
C LYS A 393 40.63 -18.96 -1.44
N GLN A 394 40.02 -19.08 -0.25
CA GLN A 394 39.09 -20.17 0.05
C GLN A 394 37.84 -20.17 -0.85
N LEU A 395 37.33 -19.00 -1.21
CA LEU A 395 36.17 -18.88 -2.12
C LEU A 395 36.58 -19.23 -3.56
N SER A 396 37.81 -18.88 -3.94
CA SER A 396 38.38 -19.24 -5.25
C SER A 396 38.60 -20.75 -5.34
N ASP A 397 39.17 -21.37 -4.31
CA ASP A 397 39.35 -22.83 -4.22
C ASP A 397 38.00 -23.57 -4.29
N LEU A 398 36.94 -23.01 -3.67
CA LEU A 398 35.59 -23.57 -3.76
C LEU A 398 35.01 -23.47 -5.17
N LYS A 399 35.20 -22.34 -5.85
CA LYS A 399 34.73 -22.13 -7.24
C LYS A 399 35.36 -23.16 -8.20
N GLU A 400 36.62 -23.52 -8.00
CA GLU A 400 37.31 -24.53 -8.81
C GLU A 400 36.99 -25.98 -8.38
N SER A 401 36.29 -26.17 -7.26
CA SER A 401 35.90 -27.49 -6.77
C SER A 401 34.68 -28.03 -7.53
N PRO A 402 34.70 -29.29 -8.01
CA PRO A 402 33.54 -29.91 -8.65
C PRO A 402 32.35 -30.11 -7.70
N ASP A 403 32.61 -30.09 -6.39
CA ASP A 403 31.59 -30.27 -5.35
C ASP A 403 30.85 -28.97 -5.02
N CYS A 404 31.21 -27.84 -5.64
CA CYS A 404 30.57 -26.53 -5.43
C CYS A 404 29.96 -26.00 -6.74
N ARG A 405 28.79 -25.37 -6.65
CA ARG A 405 28.09 -24.81 -7.81
C ARG A 405 28.54 -23.39 -8.17
N LEU A 406 29.42 -22.78 -7.38
CA LEU A 406 29.88 -21.41 -7.58
C LEU A 406 30.65 -21.32 -8.90
N ALA A 407 30.07 -20.67 -9.90
CA ALA A 407 30.64 -20.54 -11.24
C ALA A 407 31.33 -19.17 -11.45
N SER A 408 30.80 -18.13 -10.81
CA SER A 408 31.31 -16.77 -10.91
C SER A 408 31.63 -16.21 -9.54
N LEU A 409 32.88 -15.75 -9.37
CA LEU A 409 33.34 -15.01 -8.20
C LEU A 409 34.00 -13.72 -8.69
N VAL A 410 33.40 -12.58 -8.37
CA VAL A 410 33.93 -11.25 -8.67
C VAL A 410 34.32 -10.58 -7.36
N TRP A 411 35.53 -10.05 -7.23
CA TRP A 411 35.96 -9.41 -5.97
C TRP A 411 36.95 -8.25 -6.18
N SER A 412 37.25 -7.89 -7.43
CA SER A 412 38.22 -6.85 -7.78
C SER A 412 37.91 -5.50 -7.14
N ARG A 413 38.98 -4.70 -6.95
CA ARG A 413 38.93 -3.36 -6.36
C ARG A 413 38.22 -2.33 -7.24
#